data_AF-H9WD51-F1
#
_entry.id   AF-H9WD51-F1
#
_cell.length_a   1.000
_cell.length_b   1.000
_cell.length_c   1.000
_cell.angle_alpha   90.00
_cell.angle_beta   90.00
_cell.angle_gamma   90.00
#
_symmetry.space_group_name_H-M   'P 1'
#
loop_
_entity.id
_entity.type
_entity.pdbx_description
1 polymer ?
#
loop_
_entity_poly.entity_id
_entity_poly.type
_entity_poly.pdbx_seq_one_letter_code
_entity_poly.pdbx_strand_id
1 'polypeptide(L)'
;LFSRAKSNVVLIQAYWRGFLVRKKQVDTRQQLSNLRFRIKNSAINVDDRLRLENRVTEALDVLLNHKTVSGILHTCATLDVATQHSKRCCERLVAAGAIDKLCQLIHSTNRSAPHEEVLKHALSVLSNIAYYPELAQLV
;
A
#
# COMPACT_ATOMS: atom_id res chain seq x y z
N LEU A 1 44.90 -34.61 39.60
CA LEU A 1 43.47 -35.01 39.57
C LEU A 1 42.52 -33.80 39.40
N PHE A 2 42.61 -32.76 40.24
CA PHE A 2 41.75 -31.56 40.15
C PHE A 2 41.77 -30.80 38.81
N SER A 3 42.94 -30.66 38.16
CA SER A 3 43.05 -29.96 36.87
C SER A 3 42.28 -30.67 35.74
N ARG A 4 42.33 -32.01 35.67
CA ARG A 4 41.58 -32.81 34.69
C ARG A 4 40.07 -32.70 34.86
N ALA A 5 39.59 -32.68 36.11
CA ALA A 5 38.16 -32.50 36.38
C ALA A 5 37.65 -31.13 35.90
N LYS A 6 38.41 -30.06 36.13
CA LYS A 6 38.09 -28.71 35.62
C LYS A 6 38.06 -28.67 34.10
N SER A 7 39.04 -29.26 33.41
CA SER A 7 39.06 -29.33 31.95
C SER A 7 37.86 -30.08 31.38
N ASN A 8 37.45 -31.18 32.01
CA ASN A 8 36.27 -31.95 31.59
C ASN A 8 34.98 -31.15 31.76
N VAL A 9 34.83 -30.40 32.86
CA VAL A 9 33.67 -29.52 33.08
C VAL A 9 33.61 -28.43 32.00
N VAL A 10 34.74 -27.81 31.67
CA VAL A 10 34.82 -26.79 30.60
C VAL A 10 34.42 -27.39 29.25
N LEU A 11 34.88 -28.60 28.95
CA LEU A 11 34.53 -29.30 27.71
C LEU A 11 33.01 -29.54 27.62
N ILE A 12 32.41 -30.10 28.67
CA ILE A 12 30.96 -30.34 28.73
C ILE A 12 30.18 -29.03 28.56
N GLN A 13 30.60 -27.96 29.24
CA GLN A 13 29.97 -26.65 29.11
C GLN A 13 30.08 -26.08 27.70
N ALA A 14 31.24 -26.25 27.03
CA ALA A 14 31.44 -25.80 25.66
C ALA A 14 30.51 -26.55 24.68
N TYR A 15 30.38 -27.88 24.84
CA TYR A 15 29.45 -28.68 24.04
C TYR A 15 27.99 -28.25 24.24
N TRP A 16 27.58 -28.05 25.51
CA TRP A 16 26.22 -27.63 25.83
C TRP A 16 25.88 -26.24 25.26
N ARG A 17 26.78 -25.26 25.44
CA ARG A 17 26.62 -23.91 24.87
C ARG A 17 26.54 -23.97 23.34
N GLY A 18 27.40 -24.77 22.70
CA GLY A 18 27.36 -24.97 21.25
C GLY A 18 26.05 -25.61 20.77
N PHE A 19 25.52 -26.60 21.50
CA PHE A 19 24.25 -27.22 21.19
C PHE A 19 23.08 -26.23 21.28
N LEU A 20 23.01 -25.43 22.36
CA LEU A 20 21.95 -24.42 22.54
C LEU A 20 21.93 -23.38 21.41
N VAL A 21 23.11 -22.89 20.99
CA VAL A 21 23.22 -21.93 19.88
C VAL A 21 22.71 -22.54 18.58
N ARG A 22 23.13 -23.77 18.26
CA ARG A 22 22.68 -24.47 17.04
C ARG A 22 21.17 -24.71 17.05
N LYS A 23 20.60 -25.14 18.17
CA LYS A 23 19.15 -25.34 18.30
C LYS A 23 18.39 -24.04 18.06
N LYS A 24 18.77 -22.95 18.73
CA LYS A 24 18.15 -21.62 18.54
C LYS A 24 18.24 -21.13 17.09
N GLN A 25 19.37 -21.37 16.42
CA GLN A 25 19.57 -21.00 15.02
C GLN A 25 18.64 -21.78 14.07
N VAL A 26 18.43 -23.07 14.32
CA VAL A 26 17.49 -23.90 13.53
C VAL A 26 16.06 -23.37 13.70
N ASP A 27 15.62 -23.13 14.94
CA ASP A 27 14.28 -22.61 15.22
C ASP A 27 14.06 -21.24 14.54
N THR A 28 15.06 -20.37 14.62
CA THR A 28 15.00 -19.03 13.98
C THR A 28 14.94 -19.15 12.45
N ARG A 29 15.71 -20.06 11.85
CA ARG A 29 15.65 -20.32 10.40
C ARG A 29 14.29 -20.83 9.96
N GLN A 30 13.68 -21.71 10.74
CA GLN A 30 12.34 -22.23 10.46
C GLN A 30 11.28 -21.11 10.54
N GLN A 31 11.36 -20.26 11.56
CA GLN A 31 10.49 -19.09 11.70
C GLN A 31 10.63 -18.12 10.52
N LEU A 32 11.87 -17.82 10.10
CA LEU A 32 12.14 -16.98 8.93
C LEU A 32 11.61 -17.59 7.64
N SER A 33 11.76 -18.90 7.46
CA SER A 33 11.20 -19.62 6.31
C SER A 33 9.67 -19.51 6.27
N ASN A 34 9.02 -19.76 7.40
CA ASN A 34 7.57 -19.62 7.52
C ASN A 34 7.09 -18.19 7.26
N LEU A 35 7.83 -17.18 7.74
CA LEU A 35 7.52 -15.77 7.49
C LEU A 35 7.64 -15.44 5.99
N ARG A 36 8.72 -15.87 5.33
CA ARG A 36 8.91 -15.67 3.88
C ARG A 36 7.81 -16.37 3.07
N PHE A 37 7.43 -17.58 3.46
CA PHE A 37 6.33 -18.31 2.82
C PHE A 37 5.01 -17.55 2.94
N ARG A 38 4.69 -17.04 4.14
CA ARG A 38 3.48 -16.22 4.36
C ARG A 38 3.48 -14.95 3.51
N ILE A 39 4.60 -14.22 3.46
CA ILE A 39 4.75 -13.01 2.63
C ILE A 39 4.54 -13.35 1.15
N LYS A 40 5.15 -14.44 0.67
CA LYS A 40 5.00 -14.89 -0.70
C LYS A 40 3.55 -15.27 -1.02
N ASN A 41 2.90 -16.03 -0.14
CA ASN A 41 1.50 -16.41 -0.31
C ASN A 41 0.58 -15.20 -0.28
N SER A 42 0.80 -14.23 0.62
CA SER A 42 0.01 -13.00 0.61
C SER A 42 0.20 -12.20 -0.68
N ALA A 43 1.41 -12.19 -1.26
CA ALA A 43 1.69 -11.51 -2.52
C ALA A 43 1.04 -12.21 -3.73
N ILE A 44 0.97 -13.55 -3.72
CA ILE A 44 0.32 -14.35 -4.77
C ILE A 44 -1.21 -14.23 -4.69
N ASN A 45 -1.77 -14.18 -3.48
CA ASN A 45 -3.21 -14.10 -3.25
C ASN A 45 -3.75 -12.66 -3.34
N VAL A 46 -2.94 -11.68 -3.75
CA VAL A 46 -3.47 -10.34 -4.06
C VAL A 46 -4.32 -10.48 -5.32
N ASP A 47 -5.64 -10.37 -5.16
CA ASP A 47 -6.56 -10.21 -6.28
C ASP A 47 -6.04 -9.09 -7.20
N ASP A 48 -5.88 -9.38 -8.48
CA ASP A 48 -5.40 -8.41 -9.46
C ASP A 48 -6.27 -7.15 -9.44
N ARG A 49 -7.57 -7.27 -9.15
CA ARG A 49 -8.47 -6.11 -8.97
C ARG A 49 -8.07 -5.21 -7.81
N LEU A 50 -7.45 -5.74 -6.77
CA LEU A 50 -6.99 -4.98 -5.61
C LEU A 50 -5.63 -4.32 -5.84
N ARG A 51 -4.92 -4.66 -6.92
CA ARG A 51 -3.71 -3.92 -7.29
C ARG A 51 -4.07 -2.47 -7.54
N LEU A 52 -3.30 -1.56 -6.94
CA LEU A 52 -3.51 -0.12 -7.03
C LEU A 52 -3.71 0.34 -8.49
N GLU A 53 -2.93 -0.21 -9.41
CA GLU A 53 -3.04 0.05 -10.84
C GLU A 53 -4.42 -0.28 -11.43
N ASN A 54 -4.96 -1.47 -11.12
CA ASN A 54 -6.26 -1.89 -11.63
C ASN A 54 -7.40 -1.13 -10.96
N ARG A 55 -7.29 -0.85 -9.65
CA ARG A 55 -8.24 0.00 -8.91
C ARG A 55 -8.31 1.41 -9.49
N VAL A 56 -7.16 2.00 -9.84
CA VAL A 56 -7.11 3.34 -10.44
C VAL A 56 -7.70 3.32 -11.84
N THR A 57 -7.43 2.27 -12.62
CA THR A 57 -7.99 2.13 -13.97
C THR A 57 -9.51 1.98 -13.94
N GLU A 58 -10.03 1.15 -13.03
CA GLU A 58 -11.46 0.97 -12.81
C GLU A 58 -12.12 2.24 -12.27
N ALA A 59 -11.52 2.89 -11.27
CA ALA A 59 -11.99 4.17 -10.74
C ALA A 59 -12.04 5.26 -11.82
N LEU A 60 -11.05 5.30 -12.71
CA LEU A 60 -11.02 6.24 -13.82
C LEU A 60 -12.15 5.96 -14.82
N ASP A 61 -12.35 4.70 -15.22
CA ASP A 61 -13.46 4.30 -16.09
C ASP A 61 -14.82 4.66 -15.48
N VAL A 62 -14.99 4.42 -14.17
CA VAL A 62 -16.19 4.80 -13.42
C VAL A 62 -16.37 6.32 -13.38
N LEU A 63 -15.31 7.09 -13.08
CA LEU A 63 -15.37 8.56 -13.04
C LEU A 63 -15.73 9.16 -14.41
N LEU A 64 -15.25 8.55 -15.49
CA LEU A 64 -15.53 8.97 -16.85
C LEU A 64 -16.97 8.60 -17.28
N ASN A 65 -17.53 7.49 -16.79
CA ASN A 65 -18.77 6.90 -17.33
C ASN A 65 -20.02 6.97 -16.41
N HIS A 66 -19.92 7.29 -15.11
CA HIS A 66 -21.06 7.13 -14.19
C HIS A 66 -22.08 8.27 -14.15
N LYS A 67 -23.34 7.86 -13.87
CA LYS A 67 -24.54 8.72 -13.71
C LYS A 67 -25.05 8.84 -12.27
N THR A 68 -24.47 8.13 -11.28
CA THR A 68 -24.99 8.08 -9.89
C THR A 68 -23.99 8.60 -8.85
N VAL A 69 -24.51 9.37 -7.88
CA VAL A 69 -23.70 10.09 -6.86
C VAL A 69 -22.90 9.14 -5.96
N SER A 70 -23.47 7.98 -5.57
CA SER A 70 -22.77 7.02 -4.71
C SER A 70 -21.58 6.35 -5.39
N GLY A 71 -21.68 6.05 -6.69
CA GLY A 71 -20.56 5.51 -7.46
C GLY A 71 -19.43 6.53 -7.61
N ILE A 72 -19.79 7.78 -7.88
CA ILE A 72 -18.85 8.91 -7.94
C ILE A 72 -18.13 9.07 -6.60
N LEU A 73 -18.85 9.04 -5.47
CA LEU A 73 -18.26 9.16 -4.14
C LEU A 73 -17.24 8.05 -3.86
N HIS A 74 -17.62 6.79 -4.10
CA HIS A 74 -16.72 5.64 -3.88
C HIS A 74 -15.44 5.75 -4.72
N THR A 75 -15.60 6.19 -5.96
CA THR A 75 -14.49 6.42 -6.90
C THR A 75 -13.58 7.55 -6.45
N CYS A 76 -14.12 8.71 -6.10
CA CYS A 76 -13.33 9.84 -5.59
C CYS A 76 -12.57 9.47 -4.32
N ALA A 77 -13.21 8.74 -3.38
CA ALA A 77 -12.54 8.25 -2.18
C ALA A 77 -11.38 7.29 -2.48
N THR A 78 -11.55 6.41 -3.47
CA THR A 78 -10.48 5.50 -3.91
C THR A 78 -9.31 6.25 -4.56
N LEU A 79 -9.61 7.25 -5.40
CA LEU A 79 -8.59 8.09 -6.04
C LEU A 79 -7.85 8.96 -5.03
N ASP A 80 -8.52 9.48 -4.01
CA ASP A 80 -7.92 10.27 -2.93
C ASP A 80 -6.82 9.48 -2.21
N VAL A 81 -7.16 8.29 -1.71
CA VAL A 81 -6.20 7.39 -1.06
C VAL A 81 -5.07 6.98 -2.02
N ALA A 82 -5.39 6.71 -3.29
CA ALA A 82 -4.39 6.30 -4.28
C ALA A 82 -3.38 7.42 -4.59
N THR A 83 -3.86 8.65 -4.77
CA THR A 83 -3.01 9.81 -5.08
C THR A 83 -2.20 10.29 -3.88
N GLN A 84 -2.71 10.11 -2.65
CA GLN A 84 -1.97 10.40 -1.43
C GLN A 84 -0.70 9.53 -1.28
N HIS A 85 -0.73 8.29 -1.79
CA HIS A 85 0.35 7.32 -1.57
C HIS A 85 1.19 7.00 -2.82
N SER A 86 0.84 7.51 -4.01
CA SER A 86 1.51 7.14 -5.26
C SER A 86 1.60 8.29 -6.27
N LYS A 87 2.80 8.85 -6.47
CA LYS A 87 3.08 9.83 -7.54
C LYS A 87 2.70 9.31 -8.92
N ARG A 88 2.95 8.02 -9.19
CA ARG A 88 2.61 7.37 -10.46
C ARG A 88 1.10 7.33 -10.71
N CYS A 89 0.29 7.29 -9.65
CA CYS A 89 -1.16 7.45 -9.76
C CYS A 89 -1.52 8.86 -10.22
N CYS A 90 -0.89 9.89 -9.63
CA CYS A 90 -1.08 11.29 -10.05
C CYS A 90 -0.71 11.49 -11.52
N GLU A 91 0.44 10.99 -11.96
CA GLU A 91 0.88 11.04 -13.37
C GLU A 91 -0.15 10.45 -14.33
N ARG A 92 -0.68 9.26 -14.00
CA ARG A 92 -1.70 8.60 -14.82
C ARG A 92 -3.02 9.34 -14.84
N LEU A 93 -3.42 9.92 -13.71
CA LEU A 93 -4.66 10.68 -13.59
C LEU A 93 -4.60 11.94 -14.45
N VAL A 94 -3.45 12.64 -14.45
CA VAL A 94 -3.18 13.78 -15.33
C VAL A 94 -3.18 13.35 -16.80
N ALA A 95 -2.45 12.29 -17.15
CA ALA A 95 -2.36 11.79 -18.53
C ALA A 95 -3.71 11.30 -19.08
N ALA A 96 -4.61 10.84 -18.22
CA ALA A 96 -5.96 10.43 -18.58
C ALA A 96 -6.96 11.59 -18.69
N GLY A 97 -6.52 12.85 -18.48
CA GLY A 97 -7.40 14.02 -18.57
C GLY A 97 -8.43 14.11 -17.42
N ALA A 98 -8.19 13.44 -16.30
CA ALA A 98 -9.18 13.40 -15.21
C ALA A 98 -9.27 14.71 -14.41
N ILE A 99 -8.33 15.66 -14.59
CA ILE A 99 -8.37 16.96 -13.93
C ILE A 99 -9.59 17.79 -14.37
N ASP A 100 -9.83 17.89 -15.68
CA ASP A 100 -11.00 18.61 -16.20
C ASP A 100 -12.30 18.01 -15.65
N LYS A 101 -12.32 16.67 -15.52
CA LYS A 101 -13.49 15.96 -14.99
C LYS A 101 -13.68 16.19 -13.50
N LEU A 102 -12.61 16.22 -12.71
CA LEU A 102 -12.65 16.60 -11.29
C LEU A 102 -13.12 18.06 -11.12
N CYS A 103 -12.62 18.98 -11.95
CA CYS A 103 -13.08 20.37 -11.97
C CYS A 103 -14.57 20.48 -12.31
N GLN A 104 -15.06 19.76 -13.33
CA GLN A 104 -16.48 19.70 -13.65
C GLN A 104 -17.30 19.12 -12.48
N LEU A 105 -16.79 18.07 -11.82
CA LEU A 105 -17.41 17.47 -10.65
C LEU A 105 -17.58 18.50 -9.54
N ILE A 106 -16.53 19.24 -9.19
CA ILE A 106 -16.55 20.31 -8.20
C ILE A 106 -17.64 21.33 -8.54
N HIS A 107 -17.72 21.80 -9.79
CA HIS A 107 -18.75 22.76 -10.22
C HIS A 107 -20.18 22.19 -10.16
N SER A 108 -20.34 20.88 -10.31
CA SER A 108 -21.65 20.21 -10.31
C SER A 108 -22.11 19.72 -8.91
N THR A 109 -21.27 19.85 -7.88
CA THR A 109 -21.64 19.43 -6.52
C THR A 109 -22.69 20.34 -5.90
N ASN A 110 -23.62 19.75 -5.16
CA ASN A 110 -24.66 20.48 -4.41
C ASN A 110 -24.42 20.34 -2.89
N ARG A 111 -25.29 20.96 -2.07
CA ARG A 111 -25.16 20.97 -0.61
C ARG A 111 -25.62 19.68 0.11
N SER A 112 -25.91 18.61 -0.61
CA SER A 112 -26.26 17.34 0.05
C SER A 112 -24.99 16.67 0.60
N ALA A 113 -25.13 15.97 1.72
CA ALA A 113 -24.04 15.26 2.38
C ALA A 113 -23.16 14.41 1.42
N PRO A 114 -23.71 13.59 0.50
CA PRO A 114 -22.85 12.80 -0.39
C PRO A 114 -22.07 13.65 -1.40
N HIS A 115 -22.61 14.78 -1.84
CA HIS A 115 -21.89 15.69 -2.74
C HIS A 115 -20.80 16.49 -2.03
N GLU A 116 -20.98 16.81 -0.75
CA GLU A 116 -19.95 17.45 0.06
C GLU A 116 -18.74 16.53 0.27
N GLU A 117 -18.98 15.23 0.50
CA GLU A 117 -17.90 14.24 0.61
C GLU A 117 -17.18 14.02 -0.73
N VAL A 118 -17.92 14.02 -1.86
CA VAL A 118 -17.32 14.01 -3.20
C VAL A 118 -16.40 15.23 -3.38
N LEU A 119 -16.84 16.42 -2.97
CA LEU A 119 -16.07 17.65 -3.07
C LEU A 119 -14.77 17.56 -2.25
N LYS A 120 -14.84 17.06 -1.02
CA LYS A 120 -13.66 16.87 -0.14
C LYS A 120 -12.62 15.96 -0.81
N HIS A 121 -13.04 14.80 -1.30
CA HIS A 121 -12.13 13.87 -1.97
C HIS A 121 -11.57 14.45 -3.27
N ALA A 122 -12.40 15.12 -4.09
CA ALA A 122 -11.94 15.72 -5.35
C ALA A 122 -10.89 16.82 -5.12
N LEU A 123 -11.10 17.69 -4.12
CA LEU A 123 -10.14 18.74 -3.76
C LEU A 123 -8.84 18.14 -3.18
N SER A 124 -8.95 17.09 -2.36
CA SER A 124 -7.78 16.37 -1.83
C SER A 124 -6.95 15.75 -2.96
N VAL A 125 -7.60 15.11 -3.94
CA VAL A 125 -6.95 14.58 -5.15
C VAL A 125 -6.20 15.69 -5.91
N LEU A 126 -6.85 16.83 -6.16
CA LEU A 126 -6.20 17.96 -6.84
C LEU A 126 -5.01 18.52 -6.03
N SER A 127 -5.15 18.61 -4.71
CA SER A 127 -4.07 19.04 -3.81
C SER A 127 -2.88 18.06 -3.86
N ASN A 128 -3.15 16.76 -3.87
CA ASN A 128 -2.11 15.72 -3.97
C ASN A 128 -1.36 15.79 -5.30
N ILE A 129 -2.04 16.16 -6.40
CA ILE A 129 -1.41 16.37 -7.70
C ILE A 129 -0.57 17.66 -7.69
N ALA A 130 -1.14 18.76 -7.17
CA ALA A 130 -0.48 20.07 -7.10
C ALA A 130 0.78 20.07 -6.22
N TYR A 131 0.88 19.12 -5.28
CA TYR A 131 2.10 18.89 -4.51
C TYR A 131 3.33 18.54 -5.39
N TYR A 132 3.11 18.01 -6.60
CA TYR A 132 4.18 17.66 -7.54
C TYR A 132 4.31 18.74 -8.64
N PRO A 133 5.35 19.59 -8.62
CA PRO A 133 5.48 20.72 -9.55
C PRO A 133 5.56 20.30 -11.03
N GLU A 134 6.15 19.13 -11.30
CA GLU A 134 6.24 18.55 -12.64
C GLU A 134 4.87 18.22 -13.24
N LEU A 135 3.90 17.85 -12.40
CA LEU A 135 2.53 17.54 -12.83
C LEU A 135 1.69 18.80 -12.95
N ALA A 136 1.90 19.77 -12.06
CA ALA A 136 1.21 21.06 -12.10
C ALA A 136 1.50 21.87 -13.38
N GLN A 137 2.61 21.61 -14.07
CA GLN A 137 2.94 22.24 -15.36
C GLN A 137 2.24 21.58 -16.56
N LEU A 138 1.67 20.38 -16.38
CA LEU A 138 0.97 19.61 -17.40
C LEU A 138 -0.56 19.80 -17.35
N VAL A 139 -1.03 20.64 -16.42
CA VAL A 139 -2.42 21.07 -16.25
C VAL A 139 -2.60 22.47 -16.82
#